data_AF-A0A7C3Y1G0-F1
#
_entry.id   AF-A0A7C3Y1G0-F1
#
_cell.length_a   1.000
_cell.length_b   1.000
_cell.length_c   1.000
_cell.angle_alpha   90.00
_cell.angle_beta   90.00
_cell.angle_gamma   90.00
#
_symmetry.space_group_name_H-M   'P 1'
#
loop_
_entity.id
_entity.type
_entity.pdbx_description
1 polymer ?
#
loop_
_entity_poly.entity_id
_entity_poly.type
_entity_poly.pdbx_seq_one_letter_code
_entity_poly.pdbx_strand_id
1 'polypeptide(L)'
;IVAREMEGALWVAHVPKTIDNDLPLPGGMPTFGFQTAREVATNLVKNLMEDSKTTGRWYFVIMMGRSAGHLALGVGESAGATLTVIPEEFQEAKIRVEDVCDRIEASMIKRKAMGRNDGIAIIAEGVALRFGDVAEIERLLGKSVPRDPHGHVRLAEVPLGEILKNEITQRFEARGSKITIVTKDIGYELRCAAPVAFDMEYTRELGYGAVRYLLGEEYPVEMKKKGALISILDGKLNPIPFDQIMDPQTGRTKVRTVDINSYRYQVARSFMIRLEKKDLDDQEMLQKLSRAANLTPEELKSRFAKLVEA
;
A
#
# COMPACT_ATOMS: atom_id res chain seq x y z
N ILE A 1 -27.13 -5.52 7.00
CA ILE A 1 -28.51 -5.33 6.48
C ILE A 1 -29.27 -6.64 6.58
N VAL A 2 -29.01 -7.65 5.75
CA VAL A 2 -29.75 -8.93 5.76
C VAL A 2 -29.95 -9.53 7.17
N ALA A 3 -28.88 -9.74 7.94
CA ALA A 3 -29.00 -10.33 9.29
C ALA A 3 -29.93 -9.52 10.23
N ARG A 4 -29.85 -8.19 10.15
CA ARG A 4 -30.68 -7.28 10.95
C ARG A 4 -32.14 -7.35 10.54
N GLU A 5 -32.44 -7.31 9.24
CA GLU A 5 -33.83 -7.31 8.75
C GLU A 5 -34.53 -8.67 8.95
N MET A 6 -33.77 -9.76 8.99
CA MET A 6 -34.34 -11.11 9.13
C MET A 6 -34.59 -11.52 10.59
N GLU A 7 -34.06 -10.79 11.57
CA GLU A 7 -34.27 -11.01 13.02
C GLU A 7 -34.13 -12.48 13.49
N GLY A 8 -33.27 -13.26 12.83
CA GLY A 8 -33.04 -14.68 13.15
C GLY A 8 -33.83 -15.69 12.33
N ALA A 9 -34.71 -15.24 11.42
CA ALA A 9 -35.35 -16.12 10.43
C ALA A 9 -34.37 -16.64 9.36
N LEU A 10 -33.28 -15.91 9.11
CA LEU A 10 -32.13 -16.36 8.32
C LEU A 10 -30.83 -16.05 9.07
N TRP A 11 -29.96 -17.06 9.19
CA TRP A 11 -28.62 -16.88 9.72
C TRP A 11 -27.67 -16.43 8.61
N VAL A 12 -26.76 -15.53 8.94
CA VAL A 12 -25.83 -14.92 7.96
C VAL A 12 -24.40 -15.08 8.43
N ALA A 13 -23.56 -15.68 7.58
CA ALA A 13 -22.12 -15.76 7.75
C ALA A 13 -21.43 -15.02 6.60
N HIS A 14 -20.40 -14.23 6.90
CA HIS A 14 -19.57 -13.55 5.92
C HIS A 14 -18.15 -14.11 5.97
N VAL A 15 -17.61 -14.49 4.81
CA VAL A 15 -16.21 -14.93 4.68
C VAL A 15 -15.34 -13.75 4.21
N PRO A 16 -14.21 -13.44 4.88
CA PRO A 16 -13.46 -12.18 4.69
C PRO A 16 -12.64 -12.14 3.38
N LYS A 17 -13.30 -11.81 2.27
CA LYS A 17 -12.68 -11.71 0.93
C LYS A 17 -12.10 -10.33 0.65
N THR A 18 -10.79 -10.20 0.54
CA THR A 18 -10.13 -9.03 -0.08
C THR A 18 -8.64 -9.32 -0.27
N ILE A 19 -8.04 -8.80 -1.35
CA ILE A 19 -6.58 -8.84 -1.53
C ILE A 19 -5.88 -7.62 -0.93
N ASP A 20 -6.64 -6.60 -0.52
CA ASP A 20 -6.10 -5.38 0.08
C ASP A 20 -5.78 -5.57 1.57
N ASN A 21 -6.23 -6.69 2.16
CA ASN A 21 -6.01 -7.08 3.55
C ASN A 21 -6.52 -6.08 4.61
N ASP A 22 -7.58 -5.37 4.24
CA ASP A 22 -8.11 -4.20 4.93
C ASP A 22 -9.32 -4.50 5.83
N LEU A 23 -9.69 -5.77 6.01
CA LEU A 23 -10.70 -6.17 7.01
C LEU A 23 -10.08 -6.32 8.41
N PRO A 24 -10.80 -5.95 9.49
CA PRO A 24 -10.29 -5.93 10.85
C PRO A 24 -10.30 -7.33 11.49
N LEU A 25 -9.52 -8.25 10.92
CA LEU A 25 -9.33 -9.60 11.45
C LEU A 25 -8.37 -9.59 12.65
N PRO A 26 -8.63 -10.39 13.71
CA PRO A 26 -7.81 -10.47 14.91
C PRO A 26 -6.48 -11.15 14.64
N GLY A 27 -5.51 -10.95 15.54
CA GLY A 27 -4.22 -11.65 15.49
C GLY A 27 -3.38 -11.35 14.26
N GLY A 28 -3.67 -10.28 13.52
CA GLY A 28 -2.98 -9.98 12.26
C GLY A 28 -3.27 -10.96 11.12
N MET A 29 -4.32 -11.79 11.25
CA MET A 29 -4.68 -12.76 10.23
C MET A 29 -4.98 -12.08 8.89
N PRO A 30 -4.50 -12.66 7.77
CA PRO A 30 -4.76 -12.12 6.46
C PRO A 30 -6.21 -12.41 6.04
N THR A 31 -6.77 -11.57 5.18
CA THR A 31 -7.97 -11.91 4.43
C THR A 31 -7.62 -12.87 3.29
N PHE A 32 -8.56 -13.73 2.89
CA PHE A 32 -8.23 -14.74 1.89
C PHE A 32 -7.99 -14.09 0.51
N GLY A 33 -7.00 -14.62 -0.21
CA GLY A 33 -6.49 -14.11 -1.49
C GLY A 33 -5.31 -13.15 -1.35
N PHE A 34 -5.10 -12.55 -0.17
CA PHE A 34 -3.97 -11.64 0.07
C PHE A 34 -2.62 -12.33 -0.13
N GLN A 35 -2.45 -13.56 0.37
CA GLN A 35 -1.17 -14.26 0.28
C GLN A 35 -0.85 -14.65 -1.17
N THR A 36 -1.84 -15.12 -1.91
CA THR A 36 -1.72 -15.39 -3.34
C THR A 36 -1.34 -14.13 -4.12
N ALA A 37 -2.07 -13.03 -3.92
CA ALA A 37 -1.78 -11.77 -4.58
C ALA A 37 -0.36 -11.27 -4.26
N ARG A 38 0.05 -11.35 -2.98
CA ARG A 38 1.39 -10.98 -2.53
C ARG A 38 2.46 -11.84 -3.19
N GLU A 39 2.29 -13.17 -3.26
CA GLU A 39 3.28 -14.07 -3.88
C GLU A 39 3.48 -13.76 -5.35
N VAL A 40 2.39 -13.65 -6.12
CA VAL A 40 2.44 -13.35 -7.55
C VAL A 40 3.09 -11.99 -7.79
N ALA A 41 2.66 -10.96 -7.06
CA ALA A 41 3.23 -9.62 -7.16
C ALA A 41 4.73 -9.59 -6.79
N THR A 42 5.14 -10.36 -5.78
CA THR A 42 6.55 -10.49 -5.39
C THR A 42 7.40 -10.99 -6.55
N ASN A 43 6.93 -12.03 -7.26
CA ASN A 43 7.65 -12.59 -8.40
C ASN A 43 7.71 -11.61 -9.59
N LEU A 44 6.61 -10.90 -9.86
CA LEU A 44 6.58 -9.86 -10.89
C LEU A 44 7.57 -8.73 -10.57
N VAL A 45 7.56 -8.23 -9.34
CA VAL A 45 8.48 -7.18 -8.88
C VAL A 45 9.94 -7.64 -8.97
N LYS A 46 10.26 -8.88 -8.59
CA LYS A 46 11.63 -9.43 -8.73
C LYS A 46 12.10 -9.45 -10.18
N ASN A 47 11.24 -9.81 -11.13
CA ASN A 47 11.57 -9.74 -12.55
C ASN A 47 11.87 -8.31 -13.00
N LEU A 48 11.07 -7.34 -12.55
CA LEU A 48 11.31 -5.91 -12.83
C LEU A 48 12.60 -5.42 -12.17
N MET A 49 12.96 -5.91 -10.98
CA MET A 49 14.22 -5.58 -10.30
C MET A 49 15.44 -6.07 -11.08
N GLU A 50 15.39 -7.27 -11.66
CA GLU A 50 16.50 -7.77 -12.48
C GLU A 50 16.64 -6.99 -13.80
N ASP A 51 15.52 -6.68 -14.46
CA ASP A 51 15.52 -5.81 -15.64
C ASP A 51 16.02 -4.39 -15.31
N SER A 52 15.59 -3.82 -14.17
CA SER A 52 16.05 -2.52 -13.66
C SER A 52 17.56 -2.50 -13.51
N LYS A 53 18.13 -3.53 -12.89
CA LYS A 53 19.57 -3.67 -12.65
C LYS A 53 20.37 -3.79 -13.94
N THR A 54 19.89 -4.53 -14.93
CA THR A 54 20.60 -4.72 -16.21
C THR A 54 20.54 -3.51 -17.13
N THR A 55 19.49 -2.70 -17.03
CA THR A 55 19.26 -1.54 -17.90
C THR A 55 19.54 -0.19 -17.25
N GLY A 56 19.79 -0.15 -15.94
CA GLY A 56 20.07 1.08 -15.20
C GLY A 56 18.87 2.03 -15.09
N ARG A 57 17.64 1.51 -15.18
CA ARG A 57 16.40 2.29 -15.12
C ARG A 57 15.68 2.12 -13.78
N TRP A 58 14.79 3.05 -13.45
CA TRP A 58 13.86 2.91 -12.33
C TRP A 58 12.50 2.38 -12.77
N TYR A 59 11.89 1.54 -11.94
CA TYR A 59 10.49 1.16 -12.07
C TYR A 59 9.65 1.83 -10.99
N PHE A 60 8.57 2.49 -11.41
CA PHE A 60 7.50 2.92 -10.52
C PHE A 60 6.36 1.91 -10.66
N VAL A 61 6.21 1.06 -9.65
CA VAL A 61 5.16 0.05 -9.61
C VAL A 61 4.00 0.58 -8.78
N ILE A 62 2.90 0.91 -9.45
CA ILE A 62 1.66 1.31 -8.79
C ILE A 62 0.92 0.03 -8.41
N MET A 63 0.87 -0.22 -7.11
CA MET A 63 0.24 -1.42 -6.55
C MET A 63 -1.18 -1.09 -6.15
N MET A 64 -2.12 -1.95 -6.54
CA MET A 64 -3.49 -1.85 -6.03
C MET A 64 -3.55 -1.96 -4.51
N GLY A 65 -4.58 -1.34 -3.94
CA GLY A 65 -4.74 -1.22 -2.50
C GLY A 65 -5.41 0.10 -2.20
N ARG A 66 -6.74 0.09 -2.28
CA ARG A 66 -7.53 1.33 -2.22
C ARG A 66 -7.51 1.93 -0.82
N SER A 67 -7.86 1.12 0.17
CA SER A 67 -8.11 1.60 1.54
C SER A 67 -6.86 1.59 2.43
N ALA A 68 -5.87 0.75 2.11
CA ALA A 68 -4.71 0.49 2.96
C ALA A 68 -3.50 0.02 2.15
N GLY A 69 -2.30 0.25 2.68
CA GLY A 69 -1.02 -0.07 2.06
C GLY A 69 -0.52 -1.51 2.25
N HIS A 70 -1.32 -2.44 2.79
CA HIS A 70 -0.84 -3.77 3.19
C HIS A 70 -0.22 -4.57 2.04
N LEU A 71 -0.84 -4.54 0.85
CA LEU A 71 -0.33 -5.29 -0.31
C LEU A 71 0.99 -4.71 -0.80
N ALA A 72 1.07 -3.39 -0.98
CA ALA A 72 2.30 -2.71 -1.36
C ALA A 72 3.44 -2.99 -0.37
N LEU A 73 3.19 -2.80 0.94
CA LEU A 73 4.17 -3.07 1.99
C LEU A 73 4.61 -4.53 2.00
N GLY A 74 3.64 -5.45 1.93
CA GLY A 74 3.89 -6.89 1.96
C GLY A 74 4.73 -7.37 0.78
N VAL A 75 4.47 -6.83 -0.42
CA VAL A 75 5.26 -7.12 -1.64
C VAL A 75 6.64 -6.48 -1.58
N GLY A 76 6.73 -5.24 -1.08
CA GLY A 76 8.01 -4.55 -0.90
C GLY A 76 8.94 -5.28 0.05
N GLU A 77 8.39 -5.75 1.18
CA GLU A 77 9.08 -6.56 2.18
C GLU A 77 9.57 -7.89 1.60
N SER A 78 8.71 -8.65 0.91
CA SER A 78 9.07 -9.97 0.37
C SER A 78 9.98 -9.93 -0.87
N ALA A 79 9.89 -8.86 -1.68
CA ALA A 79 10.74 -8.68 -2.85
C ALA A 79 12.09 -8.05 -2.51
N GLY A 80 12.22 -7.35 -1.38
CA GLY A 80 13.37 -6.49 -1.10
C GLY A 80 13.38 -5.27 -2.02
N ALA A 81 12.21 -4.66 -2.23
CA ALA A 81 12.05 -3.48 -3.07
C ALA A 81 12.90 -2.31 -2.55
N THR A 82 13.37 -1.45 -3.45
CA THR A 82 14.24 -0.32 -3.07
C THR A 82 13.50 0.66 -2.16
N LEU A 83 12.26 0.98 -2.51
CA LEU A 83 11.38 1.82 -1.73
C LEU A 83 9.96 1.28 -1.86
N THR A 84 9.20 1.33 -0.77
CA THR A 84 7.74 1.19 -0.81
C THR A 84 7.12 2.39 -0.13
N VAL A 85 6.12 3.02 -0.74
CA VAL A 85 5.37 4.16 -0.21
C VAL A 85 3.91 3.77 -0.03
N ILE A 86 3.38 4.00 1.16
CA ILE A 86 2.00 3.68 1.54
C ILE A 86 1.30 4.91 2.11
N PRO A 87 -0.04 5.02 2.00
CA PRO A 87 -0.78 6.20 2.48
C PRO A 87 -0.68 6.40 4.00
N GLU A 88 -0.46 5.35 4.78
CA GLU A 88 -0.35 5.40 6.24
C GLU A 88 0.90 6.13 6.74
N GLU A 89 1.92 6.30 5.90
CA GLU A 89 3.14 7.02 6.29
C GLU A 89 2.99 8.53 6.27
N PHE A 90 1.86 9.06 5.82
CA PHE A 90 1.59 10.49 5.79
C PHE A 90 0.69 10.86 6.97
N GLN A 91 1.09 11.85 7.77
CA GLN A 91 0.35 12.25 8.96
C GLN A 91 -0.85 13.14 8.60
N GLU A 92 -0.70 13.98 7.57
CA GLU A 92 -1.70 14.93 7.13
C GLU A 92 -2.82 14.24 6.36
N ALA A 93 -4.08 14.51 6.71
CA ALA A 93 -5.24 13.95 6.02
C ALA A 93 -5.22 14.20 4.50
N LYS A 94 -4.67 15.35 4.10
CA LYS A 94 -4.44 15.74 2.71
C LYS A 94 -2.95 15.97 2.48
N ILE A 95 -2.41 15.36 1.44
CA ILE A 95 -1.02 15.50 1.02
C ILE A 95 -0.94 16.11 -0.38
N ARG A 96 0.24 16.58 -0.76
CA ARG A 96 0.56 17.08 -2.10
C ARG A 96 1.31 16.03 -2.89
N VAL A 97 1.36 16.17 -4.20
CA VAL A 97 2.17 15.28 -5.05
C VAL A 97 3.65 15.40 -4.67
N GLU A 98 4.08 16.61 -4.35
CA GLU A 98 5.45 16.91 -3.91
C GLU A 98 5.89 16.06 -2.72
N ASP A 99 5.02 15.82 -1.74
CA ASP A 99 5.38 15.10 -0.51
C ASP A 99 5.72 13.62 -0.81
N VAL A 100 5.05 13.04 -1.82
CA VAL A 100 5.33 11.69 -2.33
C VAL A 100 6.62 11.69 -3.15
N CYS A 101 6.76 12.67 -4.05
CA CYS A 101 7.94 12.82 -4.89
C CYS A 101 9.20 13.03 -4.06
N ASP A 102 9.16 13.80 -2.98
CA ASP A 102 10.32 14.03 -2.12
C ASP A 102 10.86 12.72 -1.53
N ARG A 103 9.98 11.81 -1.09
CA ARG A 103 10.38 10.49 -0.56
C ARG A 103 11.01 9.60 -1.64
N ILE A 104 10.42 9.58 -2.82
CA ILE A 104 10.94 8.81 -3.97
C ILE A 104 12.29 9.37 -4.39
N GLU A 105 12.37 10.68 -4.58
CA GLU A 105 13.57 11.41 -4.97
C GLU A 105 14.73 11.18 -3.99
N ALA A 106 14.47 11.31 -2.69
CA ALA A 106 15.46 11.08 -1.64
C ALA A 106 16.00 9.64 -1.67
N SER A 107 15.14 8.65 -1.89
CA SER A 107 15.55 7.25 -2.08
C SER A 107 16.42 7.07 -3.33
N MET A 108 16.03 7.67 -4.45
CA MET A 108 16.79 7.62 -5.71
C MET A 108 18.17 8.25 -5.57
N ILE A 109 18.26 9.42 -4.93
CA ILE A 109 19.52 10.11 -4.65
C ILE A 109 20.41 9.27 -3.74
N LYS A 110 19.86 8.73 -2.64
CA LYS A 110 20.62 7.87 -1.72
C LYS A 110 21.15 6.63 -2.43
N ARG A 111 20.33 5.99 -3.25
CA ARG A 111 20.75 4.80 -4.02
C ARG A 111 21.86 5.13 -5.03
N LYS A 112 21.75 6.26 -5.72
CA LYS A 112 22.80 6.77 -6.62
C LYS A 112 24.10 7.08 -5.87
N ALA A 113 24.01 7.67 -4.67
CA ALA A 113 25.16 7.90 -3.79
C ALA A 113 25.82 6.58 -3.31
N MET A 114 25.06 5.49 -3.22
CA MET A 114 25.55 4.14 -2.97
C MET A 114 26.08 3.43 -4.23
N GLY A 115 26.19 4.13 -5.36
CA GLY A 115 26.74 3.60 -6.61
C GLY A 115 25.75 2.86 -7.51
N ARG A 116 24.44 2.92 -7.22
CA ARG A 116 23.39 2.27 -8.04
C ARG A 116 22.42 3.29 -8.64
N ASN A 117 22.29 3.27 -9.96
CA ASN A 117 21.36 4.15 -10.70
C ASN A 117 20.02 3.47 -11.01
N ASP A 118 19.89 2.18 -10.72
CA ASP A 118 18.68 1.38 -10.88
C ASP A 118 17.85 1.37 -9.59
N GLY A 119 16.59 0.95 -9.65
CA GLY A 119 15.77 0.74 -8.47
C GLY A 119 14.31 0.49 -8.80
N ILE A 120 13.55 0.08 -7.78
CA ILE A 120 12.10 -0.05 -7.86
C ILE A 120 11.43 0.67 -6.70
N ALA A 121 10.53 1.58 -7.01
CA ALA A 121 9.63 2.21 -6.06
C ALA A 121 8.25 1.57 -6.21
N ILE A 122 7.77 0.88 -5.18
CA ILE A 122 6.39 0.41 -5.10
C ILE A 122 5.57 1.51 -4.44
N ILE A 123 4.49 1.94 -5.08
CA ILE A 123 3.60 2.99 -4.56
C ILE A 123 2.20 2.41 -4.47
N ALA A 124 1.61 2.43 -3.27
CA ALA A 124 0.21 2.05 -3.11
C ALA A 124 -0.71 3.09 -3.79
N GLU A 125 -1.67 2.63 -4.60
CA GLU A 125 -2.62 3.51 -5.29
C GLU A 125 -3.41 4.42 -4.32
N GLY A 126 -3.66 3.94 -3.09
CA GLY A 126 -4.35 4.69 -2.04
C GLY A 126 -3.67 6.01 -1.66
N VAL A 127 -2.39 6.20 -1.99
CA VAL A 127 -1.69 7.49 -1.87
C VAL A 127 -2.40 8.58 -2.68
N ALA A 128 -2.92 8.26 -3.88
CA ALA A 128 -3.63 9.23 -4.71
C ALA A 128 -4.94 9.72 -4.08
N LEU A 129 -5.59 8.89 -3.24
CA LEU A 129 -6.81 9.27 -2.53
C LEU A 129 -6.57 10.30 -1.42
N ARG A 130 -5.31 10.46 -0.99
CA ARG A 130 -4.90 11.44 0.01
C ARG A 130 -4.56 12.79 -0.63
N PHE A 131 -4.55 12.91 -1.96
CA PHE A 131 -4.26 14.19 -2.59
C PHE A 131 -5.37 15.21 -2.33
N GLY A 132 -4.96 16.35 -1.76
CA GLY A 132 -5.88 17.34 -1.22
C GLY A 132 -6.43 18.33 -2.22
N ASP A 133 -5.69 18.57 -3.31
CA ASP A 133 -5.92 19.61 -4.31
C ASP A 133 -6.10 18.99 -5.70
N VAL A 134 -7.35 18.94 -6.15
CA VAL A 134 -7.70 18.43 -7.48
C VAL A 134 -7.14 19.34 -8.57
N ALA A 135 -7.06 20.65 -8.33
CA ALA A 135 -6.52 21.59 -9.30
C ALA A 135 -5.01 21.38 -9.51
N GLU A 136 -4.28 21.03 -8.46
CA GLU A 136 -2.89 20.57 -8.56
C GLU A 136 -2.77 19.34 -9.48
N ILE A 137 -3.63 18.33 -9.28
CA ILE A 137 -3.64 17.11 -10.11
C ILE A 137 -3.98 17.44 -11.56
N GLU A 138 -5.02 18.23 -11.81
CA GLU A 138 -5.43 18.64 -13.16
C GLU A 138 -4.33 19.43 -13.88
N ARG A 139 -3.63 20.32 -13.16
CA ARG A 139 -2.48 21.07 -13.68
C ARG A 139 -1.33 20.15 -14.06
N LEU A 140 -0.99 19.18 -13.21
CA LEU A 140 0.07 18.21 -13.49
C LEU A 140 -0.27 17.27 -14.66
N LEU A 141 -1.56 16.96 -14.84
CA LEU A 141 -2.04 16.13 -15.93
C LEU A 141 -2.25 16.91 -17.25
N GLY A 142 -2.39 18.22 -17.18
CA GLY A 142 -2.82 19.05 -18.32
C GLY A 142 -4.24 18.73 -18.82
N LYS A 143 -5.05 18.05 -17.99
CA LYS A 143 -6.44 17.65 -18.31
C LYS A 143 -7.28 17.51 -17.04
N SER A 144 -8.59 17.64 -17.18
CA SER A 144 -9.55 17.47 -16.09
C SER A 144 -9.57 16.02 -15.59
N VAL A 145 -9.67 15.83 -14.27
CA VAL A 145 -9.83 14.50 -13.68
C VAL A 145 -11.29 14.05 -13.85
N PRO A 146 -11.55 12.77 -14.23
CA PRO A 146 -12.91 12.27 -14.37
C PRO A 146 -13.73 12.48 -13.10
N ARG A 147 -15.00 12.85 -13.27
CA ARG A 147 -15.96 13.01 -12.16
C ARG A 147 -17.06 11.97 -12.27
N ASP A 148 -17.57 11.51 -11.14
CA ASP A 148 -18.78 10.69 -11.10
C ASP A 148 -20.03 11.55 -11.43
N PRO A 149 -21.21 10.93 -11.62
CA PRO A 149 -22.46 11.65 -11.90
C PRO A 149 -22.88 12.67 -10.82
N HIS A 150 -22.27 12.60 -9.63
CA HIS A 150 -22.53 13.50 -8.50
C HIS A 150 -21.48 14.63 -8.43
N GLY A 151 -20.55 14.71 -9.38
CA GLY A 151 -19.51 15.73 -9.45
C GLY A 151 -18.29 15.45 -8.58
N HIS A 152 -18.19 14.27 -7.95
CA HIS A 152 -17.02 13.90 -7.16
C HIS A 152 -15.90 13.39 -8.06
N VAL A 153 -14.68 13.78 -7.71
CA VAL A 153 -13.48 13.42 -8.47
C VAL A 153 -13.17 11.94 -8.29
N ARG A 154 -12.98 11.23 -9.40
CA ARG A 154 -12.59 9.82 -9.42
C ARG A 154 -11.07 9.73 -9.31
N LEU A 155 -10.57 10.02 -8.10
CA LEU A 155 -9.13 9.95 -7.79
C LEU A 155 -8.52 8.56 -8.07
N ALA A 156 -9.33 7.50 -8.08
CA ALA A 156 -8.91 6.15 -8.48
C ALA A 156 -8.57 6.00 -9.98
N GLU A 157 -8.93 6.97 -10.82
CA GLU A 157 -8.59 7.00 -12.26
C GLU A 157 -7.42 7.94 -12.57
N VAL A 158 -6.82 8.53 -11.54
CA VAL A 158 -5.63 9.38 -11.68
C VAL A 158 -4.45 8.49 -12.09
N PRO A 159 -3.74 8.79 -13.19
CA PRO A 159 -2.59 8.00 -13.62
C PRO A 159 -1.38 8.36 -12.74
N LEU A 160 -1.40 7.87 -11.50
CA LEU A 160 -0.45 8.19 -10.44
C LEU A 160 1.00 7.97 -10.91
N GLY A 161 1.27 6.86 -11.60
CA GLY A 161 2.59 6.54 -12.14
C GLY A 161 3.13 7.62 -13.08
N GLU A 162 2.33 8.12 -14.03
CA GLU A 162 2.77 9.16 -14.96
C GLU A 162 2.95 10.52 -14.28
N ILE A 163 2.09 10.88 -13.32
CA ILE A 163 2.24 12.12 -12.54
C ILE A 163 3.59 12.10 -11.81
N LEU A 164 3.86 11.05 -11.04
CA LEU A 164 5.08 10.93 -10.26
C LEU A 164 6.31 10.87 -11.16
N LYS A 165 6.24 10.13 -12.27
CA LYS A 165 7.32 10.05 -13.26
C LYS A 165 7.64 11.43 -13.85
N ASN A 166 6.63 12.16 -14.32
CA ASN A 166 6.84 13.46 -14.96
C ASN A 166 7.43 14.48 -13.99
N GLU A 167 6.92 14.53 -12.76
CA GLU A 167 7.42 15.43 -11.72
C GLU A 167 8.89 15.10 -11.35
N ILE A 168 9.20 13.83 -11.12
CA ILE A 168 10.57 13.40 -10.78
C ILE A 168 11.52 13.64 -11.95
N THR A 169 11.13 13.33 -13.19
CA THR A 169 11.96 13.59 -14.38
C THR A 169 12.29 15.07 -14.50
N GLN A 170 11.29 15.97 -14.38
CA GLN A 170 11.52 17.42 -14.42
C GLN A 170 12.49 17.89 -13.34
N ARG A 171 12.36 17.38 -12.11
CA ARG A 171 13.27 17.71 -10.99
C ARG A 171 14.72 17.30 -11.27
N PHE A 172 14.94 16.15 -11.90
CA PHE A 172 16.29 15.70 -12.26
C PHE A 172 16.84 16.49 -13.46
N GLU A 173 16.02 16.77 -14.47
CA GLU A 173 16.40 17.57 -15.64
C GLU A 173 16.77 19.01 -15.28
N ALA A 174 16.02 19.64 -14.36
CA ALA A 174 16.32 20.97 -13.83
C ALA A 174 17.71 21.05 -13.16
N ARG A 175 18.27 19.90 -12.74
CA ARG A 175 19.61 19.76 -12.16
C ARG A 175 20.60 19.12 -13.13
N GLY A 176 20.31 19.12 -14.43
CA GLY A 176 21.20 18.58 -15.46
C GLY A 176 21.42 17.07 -15.39
N SER A 177 20.59 16.33 -14.66
CA SER A 177 20.65 14.87 -14.54
C SER A 177 19.57 14.21 -15.38
N LYS A 178 19.94 13.18 -16.14
CA LYS A 178 18.98 12.33 -16.86
C LYS A 178 18.69 11.07 -16.07
N ILE A 179 17.44 10.68 -16.05
CA ILE A 179 16.97 9.44 -15.43
C ILE A 179 15.96 8.76 -16.36
N THR A 180 15.93 7.43 -16.32
CA THR A 180 14.95 6.64 -17.06
C THR A 180 14.00 6.00 -16.07
N ILE A 181 12.72 6.35 -16.15
CA ILE A 181 11.65 5.78 -15.31
C ILE A 181 10.63 5.08 -16.19
N VAL A 182 10.27 3.84 -15.83
CA VAL A 182 9.18 3.08 -16.42
C VAL A 182 8.10 2.86 -15.37
N THR A 183 6.85 3.09 -15.75
CA THR A 183 5.67 2.90 -14.91
C THR A 183 5.04 1.54 -15.20
N LYS A 184 4.57 0.86 -14.15
CA LYS A 184 3.81 -0.38 -14.24
C LYS A 184 2.70 -0.39 -13.20
N ASP A 185 1.47 -0.57 -13.64
CA ASP A 185 0.36 -0.87 -12.76
C ASP A 185 0.29 -2.37 -12.56
N ILE A 186 0.31 -2.84 -11.31
CA ILE A 186 0.19 -4.26 -10.97
C ILE A 186 -1.03 -4.42 -10.08
N GLY A 187 -1.97 -5.26 -10.54
CA GLY A 187 -3.03 -5.70 -9.65
C GLY A 187 -4.16 -6.53 -10.23
N TYR A 188 -4.70 -6.22 -11.41
CA TYR A 188 -5.80 -7.02 -11.98
C TYR A 188 -5.38 -8.47 -12.19
N GLU A 189 -4.14 -8.68 -12.64
CA GLU A 189 -3.49 -9.98 -12.78
C GLU A 189 -3.33 -10.73 -11.44
N LEU A 190 -3.35 -10.03 -10.30
CA LEU A 190 -3.24 -10.64 -8.98
C LEU A 190 -4.57 -11.23 -8.49
N ARG A 191 -5.71 -10.67 -8.92
CA ARG A 191 -7.05 -11.04 -8.42
C ARG A 191 -7.53 -12.40 -8.92
N CYS A 192 -7.00 -12.85 -10.07
CA CYS A 192 -7.43 -14.05 -10.76
C CYS A 192 -6.32 -15.12 -10.83
N ALA A 193 -5.22 -14.93 -10.10
CA ALA A 193 -4.17 -15.92 -10.02
C ALA A 193 -4.66 -17.19 -9.30
N ALA A 194 -4.08 -18.33 -9.66
CA ALA A 194 -4.35 -19.59 -8.96
C ALA A 194 -3.91 -19.46 -7.49
N PRO A 195 -4.76 -19.87 -6.52
CA PRO A 195 -4.46 -19.69 -5.12
C PRO A 195 -3.26 -20.53 -4.70
N VAL A 196 -2.42 -19.95 -3.84
CA VAL A 196 -1.30 -20.67 -3.20
C VAL A 196 -1.82 -21.61 -2.11
N ALA A 197 -1.00 -22.56 -1.68
CA ALA A 197 -1.38 -23.57 -0.67
C ALA A 197 -2.05 -22.95 0.57
N PHE A 198 -1.48 -21.86 1.09
CA PHE A 198 -2.04 -21.12 2.23
C PHE A 198 -3.49 -20.68 1.99
N ASP A 199 -3.79 -19.99 0.87
CA ASP A 199 -5.14 -19.50 0.61
C ASP A 199 -6.10 -20.65 0.28
N MET A 200 -5.62 -21.75 -0.32
CA MET A 200 -6.42 -22.96 -0.55
C MET A 200 -6.85 -23.63 0.76
N GLU A 201 -5.95 -23.76 1.72
CA GLU A 201 -6.22 -24.32 3.04
C GLU A 201 -7.11 -23.36 3.85
N TYR A 202 -6.70 -22.10 3.97
CA TYR A 202 -7.40 -21.09 4.74
C TYR A 202 -8.85 -20.88 4.26
N THR A 203 -9.09 -20.87 2.94
CA THR A 203 -10.45 -20.74 2.41
C THR A 203 -11.32 -21.97 2.71
N ARG A 204 -10.74 -23.18 2.73
CA ARG A 204 -11.47 -24.39 3.15
C ARG A 204 -11.84 -24.33 4.63
N GLU A 205 -10.91 -23.92 5.49
CA GLU A 205 -11.17 -23.75 6.92
C GLU A 205 -12.25 -22.70 7.17
N LEU A 206 -12.19 -21.56 6.50
CA LEU A 206 -13.21 -20.51 6.59
C LEU A 206 -14.58 -20.99 6.10
N GLY A 207 -14.64 -21.72 4.99
CA GLY A 207 -15.89 -22.29 4.46
C GLY A 207 -16.50 -23.32 5.41
N TYR A 208 -15.68 -24.24 5.92
CA TYR A 208 -16.11 -25.20 6.93
C TYR A 208 -16.57 -24.51 8.22
N GLY A 209 -15.83 -23.49 8.66
CA GLY A 209 -16.17 -22.67 9.83
C GLY A 209 -17.48 -21.91 9.67
N ALA A 210 -17.78 -21.40 8.46
CA ALA A 210 -19.06 -20.76 8.16
C ALA A 210 -20.23 -21.74 8.33
N VAL A 211 -20.10 -22.96 7.81
CA VAL A 211 -21.13 -24.01 7.97
C VAL A 211 -21.30 -24.38 9.44
N ARG A 212 -20.21 -24.56 10.19
CA ARG A 212 -20.26 -24.83 11.63
C ARG A 212 -20.92 -23.71 12.42
N TYR A 213 -20.63 -22.45 12.11
CA TYR A 213 -21.29 -21.32 12.75
C TYR A 213 -22.80 -21.30 12.47
N LEU A 214 -23.20 -21.52 11.22
CA LEU A 214 -24.60 -21.48 10.82
C LEU A 214 -25.39 -22.63 11.46
N LEU A 215 -24.91 -23.87 11.34
CA LEU A 215 -25.64 -25.08 11.74
C LEU A 215 -25.37 -25.54 13.17
N GLY A 216 -24.22 -25.19 13.76
CA GLY A 216 -23.79 -25.70 15.06
C GLY A 216 -24.50 -25.02 16.23
N GLU A 217 -24.79 -25.77 17.29
CA GLU A 217 -25.46 -25.24 18.50
C GLU A 217 -24.49 -24.53 19.47
N GLU A 218 -23.20 -24.55 19.15
CA GLU A 218 -22.12 -23.99 19.98
C GLU A 218 -22.16 -22.45 20.11
N TYR A 219 -22.89 -21.75 19.22
CA TYR A 219 -23.02 -20.29 19.26
C TYR A 219 -24.43 -19.86 19.69
N PRO A 220 -24.56 -18.92 20.65
CA PRO A 220 -25.86 -18.43 21.11
C PRO A 220 -26.72 -17.84 19.98
N VAL A 221 -28.04 -18.05 20.04
CA VAL A 221 -29.00 -17.52 19.07
C VAL A 221 -28.88 -16.01 18.90
N GLU A 222 -28.67 -15.27 19.99
CA GLU A 222 -28.51 -13.81 19.97
C GLU A 222 -27.27 -13.36 19.18
N MET A 223 -26.21 -14.17 19.17
CA MET A 223 -25.05 -13.94 18.32
C MET A 223 -25.37 -14.23 16.86
N LYS A 224 -26.09 -15.32 16.58
CA LYS A 224 -26.49 -15.71 15.22
C LYS A 224 -27.45 -14.71 14.56
N LYS A 225 -28.36 -14.12 15.34
CA LYS A 225 -29.27 -13.04 14.87
C LYS A 225 -28.50 -11.85 14.30
N LYS A 226 -27.35 -11.50 14.88
CA LYS A 226 -26.52 -10.40 14.40
C LYS A 226 -25.78 -10.72 13.10
N GLY A 227 -25.57 -12.01 12.81
CA GLY A 227 -24.63 -12.47 11.80
C GLY A 227 -23.18 -12.20 12.19
N ALA A 228 -22.25 -12.91 11.56
CA ALA A 228 -20.84 -12.81 11.88
C ALA A 228 -19.92 -12.87 10.66
N LEU A 229 -18.79 -12.17 10.76
CA LEU A 229 -17.62 -12.39 9.93
C LEU A 229 -16.86 -13.60 10.47
N ILE A 230 -16.65 -14.60 9.65
CA ILE A 230 -15.94 -15.81 10.02
C ILE A 230 -14.44 -15.51 10.03
N SER A 231 -13.80 -15.78 11.16
CA SER A 231 -12.34 -15.68 11.31
C SER A 231 -11.81 -16.91 12.04
N ILE A 232 -10.49 -17.08 11.97
CA ILE A 232 -9.77 -18.14 12.68
C ILE A 232 -8.70 -17.46 13.50
N LEU A 233 -8.62 -17.77 14.79
CA LEU A 233 -7.62 -17.22 15.70
C LEU A 233 -7.01 -18.36 16.48
N ASP A 234 -5.68 -18.49 16.44
CA ASP A 234 -4.91 -19.56 17.09
C ASP A 234 -5.48 -20.97 16.81
N GLY A 235 -5.82 -21.22 15.54
CA GLY A 235 -6.38 -22.50 15.07
C GLY A 235 -7.83 -22.77 15.48
N LYS A 236 -8.51 -21.80 16.11
CA LYS A 236 -9.91 -21.92 16.55
C LYS A 236 -10.82 -21.05 15.71
N LEU A 237 -12.00 -21.58 15.40
CA LEU A 237 -13.08 -20.79 14.81
C LEU A 237 -13.45 -19.64 15.75
N ASN A 238 -13.42 -18.43 15.24
CA ASN A 238 -13.71 -17.21 15.97
C ASN A 238 -14.67 -16.33 15.15
N PRO A 239 -15.98 -16.56 15.20
CA PRO A 239 -16.94 -15.72 14.48
C PRO A 239 -17.05 -14.36 15.17
N ILE A 240 -16.95 -13.28 14.41
CA ILE A 240 -16.98 -11.90 14.91
C ILE A 240 -18.32 -11.27 14.53
N PRO A 241 -19.19 -10.94 15.50
CA PRO A 241 -20.46 -10.28 15.24
C PRO A 241 -20.31 -9.00 14.42
N PHE A 242 -21.23 -8.75 13.48
CA PHE A 242 -21.11 -7.60 12.57
C PHE A 242 -21.05 -6.25 13.29
N ASP A 243 -21.77 -6.07 14.39
CA ASP A 243 -21.75 -4.84 15.18
C ASP A 243 -20.35 -4.49 15.75
N GLN A 244 -19.48 -5.48 15.95
CA GLN A 244 -18.12 -5.25 16.45
C GLN A 244 -17.15 -4.71 15.38
N ILE A 245 -17.37 -5.10 14.12
CA ILE A 245 -16.51 -4.71 12.98
C ILE A 245 -17.03 -3.48 12.23
N MET A 246 -18.21 -2.99 12.56
CA MET A 246 -18.79 -1.81 11.93
C MET A 246 -18.33 -0.53 12.62
N ASP A 247 -18.05 0.50 11.83
CA ASP A 247 -17.78 1.85 12.29
C ASP A 247 -19.10 2.53 12.67
N PRO A 248 -19.25 2.99 13.93
CA PRO A 248 -20.48 3.61 14.40
C PRO A 248 -20.79 4.96 13.72
N GLN A 249 -19.79 5.67 13.18
CA GLN A 249 -19.99 6.97 12.54
C GLN A 249 -20.43 6.81 11.08
N THR A 250 -19.78 5.92 10.35
CA THR A 250 -20.01 5.76 8.90
C THR A 250 -21.04 4.67 8.58
N GLY A 251 -21.32 3.78 9.52
CA GLY A 251 -22.18 2.61 9.29
C GLY A 251 -21.58 1.64 8.26
N ARG A 252 -20.26 1.72 8.00
CA ARG A 252 -19.52 0.81 7.11
C ARG A 252 -18.59 -0.08 7.93
N THR A 253 -18.07 -1.15 7.33
CA THR A 253 -17.03 -1.97 7.98
C THR A 253 -15.79 -1.12 8.26
N LYS A 254 -15.24 -1.22 9.48
CA LYS A 254 -13.96 -0.60 9.85
C LYS A 254 -12.87 -1.08 8.90
N VAL A 255 -12.03 -0.15 8.45
CA VAL A 255 -10.86 -0.46 7.63
C VAL A 255 -9.65 -0.69 8.53
N ARG A 256 -8.96 -1.81 8.36
CA ARG A 256 -7.68 -2.10 9.00
C ARG A 256 -6.55 -1.54 8.14
N THR A 257 -6.00 -0.40 8.54
CA THR A 257 -4.82 0.20 7.89
C THR A 257 -3.53 -0.45 8.37
N VAL A 258 -2.41 -0.16 7.70
CA VAL A 258 -1.07 -0.53 8.19
C VAL A 258 -0.77 0.26 9.47
N ASP A 259 -0.31 -0.43 10.52
CA ASP A 259 0.28 0.22 11.69
C ASP A 259 1.77 0.48 11.44
N ILE A 260 2.13 1.75 11.24
CA ILE A 260 3.50 2.20 10.99
C ILE A 260 4.40 2.11 12.24
N ASN A 261 3.84 1.85 13.42
CA ASN A 261 4.60 1.59 14.64
C ASN A 261 4.83 0.09 14.87
N SER A 262 4.20 -0.78 14.08
CA SER A 262 4.32 -2.22 14.23
C SER A 262 5.74 -2.73 13.92
N TYR A 263 6.15 -3.80 14.60
CA TYR A 263 7.44 -4.45 14.36
C TYR A 263 7.61 -4.86 12.89
N ARG A 264 6.54 -5.35 12.26
CA ARG A 264 6.54 -5.72 10.84
C ARG A 264 6.87 -4.53 9.93
N TYR A 265 6.24 -3.38 10.16
CA TYR A 265 6.54 -2.18 9.39
C TYR A 265 7.99 -1.72 9.62
N GLN A 266 8.46 -1.73 10.87
CA GLN A 266 9.85 -1.36 11.20
C GLN A 266 10.87 -2.24 10.48
N VAL A 267 10.64 -3.56 10.43
CA VAL A 267 11.47 -4.51 9.66
C VAL A 267 11.45 -4.14 8.19
N ALA A 268 10.26 -4.05 7.58
CA ALA A 268 10.13 -3.72 6.16
C ALA A 268 10.85 -2.39 5.81
N ARG A 269 10.63 -1.33 6.61
CA ARG A 269 11.25 -0.01 6.43
C ARG A 269 12.78 -0.08 6.52
N SER A 270 13.32 -0.87 7.44
CA SER A 270 14.77 -0.96 7.69
C SER A 270 15.55 -1.55 6.51
N PHE A 271 14.91 -2.36 5.67
CA PHE A 271 15.51 -2.92 4.45
C PHE A 271 15.33 -2.04 3.20
N MET A 272 14.55 -0.95 3.29
CA MET A 272 14.39 0.00 2.20
C MET A 272 15.56 0.99 2.15
N ILE A 273 15.84 1.52 0.96
CA ILE A 273 16.75 2.64 0.78
C ILE A 273 15.98 3.92 1.06
N ARG A 274 15.98 4.37 2.31
CA ARG A 274 15.39 5.66 2.72
C ARG A 274 16.46 6.59 3.24
N LEU A 275 16.33 7.87 2.94
CA LEU A 275 17.17 8.90 3.55
C LEU A 275 16.85 8.95 5.05
N GLU A 276 17.89 8.96 5.87
CA GLU A 276 17.83 9.01 7.32
C GLU A 276 18.64 10.19 7.84
N LYS A 277 18.32 10.64 9.05
CA LYS A 277 19.01 11.76 9.69
C LYS A 277 20.52 11.57 9.72
N LYS A 278 20.98 10.36 10.03
CA LYS A 278 22.41 10.00 10.03
C LYS A 278 23.10 10.20 8.68
N ASP A 279 22.38 10.07 7.56
CA ASP A 279 22.96 10.28 6.23
C ASP A 279 23.22 11.78 5.96
N LEU A 280 22.45 12.67 6.59
CA LEU A 280 22.62 14.13 6.49
C LEU A 280 23.62 14.69 7.51
N ASP A 281 23.79 13.99 8.62
CA ASP A 281 24.75 14.35 9.68
C ASP A 281 26.17 13.84 9.36
N ASP A 282 26.30 12.73 8.63
CA ASP A 282 27.57 12.21 8.15
C ASP A 282 28.12 13.04 6.98
N GLN A 283 29.28 13.68 7.17
CA GLN A 283 29.85 14.58 6.16
C GLN A 283 30.23 13.87 4.86
N GLU A 284 30.74 12.64 4.91
CA GLU A 284 31.15 11.91 3.72
C GLU A 284 29.93 11.51 2.90
N MET A 285 28.90 10.98 3.56
CA MET A 285 27.64 10.59 2.94
C MET A 285 26.91 11.80 2.39
N LEU A 286 26.85 12.91 3.12
CA LEU A 286 26.25 14.16 2.66
C LEU A 286 26.92 14.66 1.37
N GLN A 287 28.25 14.56 1.25
CA GLN A 287 28.96 14.92 0.03
C GLN A 287 28.62 13.97 -1.13
N LYS A 288 28.50 12.66 -0.89
CA LYS A 288 28.06 11.68 -1.90
C LYS A 288 26.63 11.97 -2.37
N LEU A 289 25.72 12.26 -1.45
CA LEU A 289 24.34 12.64 -1.72
C LEU A 289 24.26 13.93 -2.55
N SER A 290 25.03 14.94 -2.17
CA SER A 290 25.11 16.24 -2.87
C SER A 290 25.55 16.07 -4.33
N ARG A 291 26.61 15.28 -4.56
CA ARG A 291 27.07 14.92 -5.91
C ARG A 291 26.04 14.11 -6.68
N ALA A 292 25.37 13.16 -6.04
CA ALA A 292 24.33 12.34 -6.68
C ALA A 292 23.11 13.18 -7.12
N ALA A 293 22.74 14.18 -6.31
CA ALA A 293 21.63 15.09 -6.55
C ALA A 293 21.97 16.28 -7.47
N ASN A 294 23.26 16.57 -7.67
CA ASN A 294 23.75 17.83 -8.25
C ASN A 294 23.20 19.07 -7.51
N LEU A 295 23.33 19.05 -6.18
CA LEU A 295 22.94 20.11 -5.25
C LEU A 295 24.09 20.41 -4.30
N THR A 296 24.11 21.58 -3.69
CA THR A 296 24.98 21.85 -2.55
C THR A 296 24.50 21.10 -1.29
N PRO A 297 25.38 20.82 -0.32
CA PRO A 297 24.98 20.22 0.96
C PRO A 297 23.87 21.01 1.68
N GLU A 298 23.89 22.34 1.59
CA GLU A 298 22.91 23.24 2.19
C GLU A 298 21.54 23.12 1.50
N GLU A 299 21.53 23.12 0.16
CA GLU A 299 20.30 22.91 -0.62
C GLU A 299 19.68 21.54 -0.36
N LEU A 300 20.52 20.50 -0.29
CA LEU A 300 20.07 19.13 -0.02
C LEU A 300 19.43 19.01 1.35
N LYS A 301 20.06 19.58 2.39
CA LYS A 301 19.48 19.65 3.74
C LYS A 301 18.18 20.44 3.75
N SER A 302 18.16 21.62 3.14
CA SER A 302 16.95 22.46 3.09
C SER A 302 15.77 21.73 2.44
N ARG A 303 16.03 20.96 1.37
CA ARG A 303 15.00 20.22 0.65
C ARG A 303 14.49 18.99 1.40
N PHE A 304 15.38 18.21 2.02
CA PHE A 304 15.02 16.90 2.57
C PHE A 304 15.00 16.79 4.10
N ALA A 305 15.32 17.85 4.85
CA ALA A 305 15.30 17.84 6.32
C ALA A 305 13.95 17.36 6.88
N LYS A 306 12.84 17.84 6.31
CA LYS A 306 11.49 17.46 6.72
C LYS A 306 11.21 15.95 6.60
N LEU A 307 11.90 15.23 5.71
CA LEU A 307 11.71 13.79 5.53
C LEU A 307 12.40 12.96 6.62
N VAL A 308 13.47 13.49 7.23
CA VAL A 308 14.29 12.75 8.18
C VAL A 308 14.04 13.12 9.65
N GLU A 309 13.29 14.21 9.86
CA GLU A 309 12.86 14.69 11.19
C GLU A 309 11.51 14.10 11.63
N ALA A 310 10.78 13.46 10.71
CA ALA A 310 9.44 12.91 10.90
C ALA A 310 9.40 11.42 11.26
#